data_AF-A0A7V4JG28-F1
#
_entry.id   AF-A0A7V4JG28-F1
#
_cell.length_a   1.000
_cell.length_b   1.000
_cell.length_c   1.000
_cell.angle_alpha   90.00
_cell.angle_beta   90.00
_cell.angle_gamma   90.00
#
_symmetry.space_group_name_H-M   'P 1'
#
loop_
_entity.id
_entity.type
_entity.pdbx_description
1 polymer ?
#
loop_
_entity_poly.entity_id
_entity_poly.type
_entity_poly.pdbx_seq_one_letter_code
_entity_poly.pdbx_strand_id
1 'polypeptide(L)'
;MKAVVPAPSVITTDVLVLGAGGAGMCAALRARESGADVLMIDKCGIGYNGQVPIGGGILAYVYPSYVDQWVEKVTRGSHFFNNQDWTRLFGSRMHQSTMDLAAMGLTFLRKSGDIDILTWGPDIHVTLFDAPKSLLALKRTAVSRGIRMMDKIFAVDLLKNGDQVVGAVGLGLVDGKVYLFNAKATIIATGNCGYMHEKTYASVLGEGPAMGYRAGAQLTNAEFNSLYVWGIKVLGKELMGIHFYLYLENALGEKIMGKYYPQLMEGEHAVYTFDPRVIHAMYEEVKAGRGPIYLNLQGLTEAEIAWCGDDIVPELTHIMANDTMLLLREKCGIDPSRERMEMWPRYLYSGGGLRIDLRGRTTLPGLWAAGGACNNCWSNGGGGQAGLGVQSAAITGFVAGEDAGAYARGAERLEIDRAYADDVLARVLEPLQRTGEVDPYEVTYRVHEAIVPMKYNRIREAGRMREALSILEDARERLSRVGVADFHDLARRHSAESMLMAAEFTYRAALLREESRAQHFREDFPERDDRKWLKWICIERREDGPALLTVPVPLRDYPLQPEWYRDQLQTQPHSDRQD
;
A
#
# COMPACT_ATOMS: atom_id res chain seq x y z
N MET A 1 -39.37 -10.90 -1.60
CA MET A 1 -39.00 -12.33 -1.60
C MET A 1 -37.62 -12.45 -0.98
N LYS A 2 -37.41 -13.31 0.02
CA LYS A 2 -36.05 -13.55 0.56
C LYS A 2 -35.21 -14.17 -0.56
N ALA A 3 -34.04 -13.61 -0.86
CA ALA A 3 -33.14 -14.17 -1.85
C ALA A 3 -32.72 -15.58 -1.41
N VAL A 4 -33.04 -16.60 -2.21
CA VAL A 4 -32.57 -17.97 -1.97
C VAL A 4 -31.12 -18.01 -2.45
N VAL A 5 -30.17 -18.00 -1.52
CA VAL A 5 -28.75 -18.14 -1.85
C VAL A 5 -28.50 -19.61 -2.25
N PRO A 6 -27.97 -19.88 -3.46
CA PRO A 6 -27.68 -21.25 -3.89
C PRO A 6 -26.59 -21.88 -3.02
N ALA A 7 -26.59 -23.22 -2.96
CA ALA A 7 -25.54 -23.95 -2.24
C ALA A 7 -24.14 -23.56 -2.75
N PRO A 8 -23.16 -23.40 -1.85
CA PRO A 8 -21.83 -22.94 -2.23
C PRO A 8 -21.12 -23.96 -3.14
N SER A 9 -20.38 -23.45 -4.12
CA SER A 9 -19.52 -24.24 -4.99
C SER A 9 -18.12 -24.38 -4.38
N VAL A 10 -17.64 -25.59 -4.18
CA VAL A 10 -16.30 -25.85 -3.62
C VAL A 10 -15.28 -25.99 -4.75
N ILE A 11 -14.17 -25.24 -4.66
CA ILE A 11 -13.06 -25.31 -5.62
C ILE A 11 -11.78 -25.59 -4.84
N THR A 12 -11.04 -26.63 -5.25
CA THR A 12 -9.77 -26.97 -4.62
C THR A 12 -8.58 -26.41 -5.39
N THR A 13 -7.49 -26.11 -4.68
CA THR A 13 -6.18 -25.82 -5.27
C THR A 13 -5.06 -26.18 -4.29
N ASP A 14 -3.79 -26.12 -4.70
CA ASP A 14 -2.67 -26.19 -3.77
C ASP A 14 -2.37 -24.80 -3.19
N VAL A 15 -2.26 -23.79 -4.05
CA VAL A 15 -2.02 -22.39 -3.67
C VAL A 15 -3.12 -21.49 -4.22
N LEU A 16 -3.83 -20.82 -3.31
CA LEU A 16 -4.83 -19.80 -3.64
C LEU A 16 -4.22 -18.40 -3.51
N VAL A 17 -4.29 -17.60 -4.57
CA VAL A 17 -3.84 -16.20 -4.57
C VAL A 17 -5.04 -15.26 -4.67
N LEU A 18 -5.24 -14.45 -3.64
CA LEU A 18 -6.32 -13.47 -3.55
C LEU A 18 -5.81 -12.10 -4.02
N GLY A 19 -6.23 -11.66 -5.21
CA GLY A 19 -5.81 -10.42 -5.84
C GLY A 19 -4.76 -10.65 -6.94
N ALA A 20 -4.95 -9.97 -8.07
CA ALA A 20 -4.15 -10.15 -9.29
C ALA A 20 -3.37 -8.91 -9.72
N GLY A 21 -3.06 -8.02 -8.76
CA GLY A 21 -2.10 -6.94 -8.97
C GLY A 21 -0.67 -7.46 -9.12
N GLY A 22 0.30 -6.55 -9.18
CA GLY A 22 1.72 -6.91 -9.38
C GLY A 22 2.24 -7.96 -8.40
N ALA A 23 1.93 -7.81 -7.11
CA ALA A 23 2.33 -8.78 -6.09
C ALA A 23 1.68 -10.16 -6.27
N GLY A 24 0.38 -10.20 -6.56
CA GLY A 24 -0.36 -11.45 -6.79
C GLY A 24 0.14 -12.20 -8.03
N MET A 25 0.41 -11.49 -9.13
CA MET A 25 1.02 -12.06 -10.33
C MET A 25 2.39 -12.67 -10.04
N CYS A 26 3.25 -11.93 -9.33
CA CYS A 26 4.58 -12.41 -8.95
C CYS A 26 4.49 -13.64 -8.03
N ALA A 27 3.58 -13.63 -7.05
CA ALA A 27 3.37 -14.74 -6.14
C ALA A 27 2.87 -16.00 -6.86
N ALA A 28 1.88 -15.88 -7.74
CA ALA A 28 1.36 -17.01 -8.49
C ALA A 28 2.40 -17.62 -9.44
N LEU A 29 3.16 -16.77 -10.16
CA LEU A 29 4.22 -17.22 -11.06
C LEU A 29 5.31 -17.99 -10.30
N ARG A 30 5.70 -17.51 -9.12
CA ARG A 30 6.72 -18.17 -8.28
C ARG A 30 6.21 -19.43 -7.60
N ALA A 31 4.97 -19.43 -7.12
CA ALA A 31 4.34 -20.63 -6.57
C ALA A 31 4.20 -21.73 -7.64
N ARG A 32 3.95 -21.36 -8.89
CA ARG A 32 3.87 -22.31 -10.00
C ARG A 32 5.23 -22.93 -10.37
N GLU A 33 6.33 -22.21 -10.23
CA GLU A 33 7.69 -22.75 -10.42
C GLU A 33 7.99 -23.88 -9.42
N SER A 34 7.30 -23.87 -8.28
CA SER A 34 7.31 -24.95 -7.30
C SER A 34 6.48 -26.19 -7.68
N GLY A 35 5.84 -26.21 -8.86
CA GLY A 35 5.01 -27.33 -9.33
C GLY A 35 3.60 -27.38 -8.75
N ALA A 36 3.21 -26.41 -7.92
CA ALA A 36 1.88 -26.35 -7.31
C ALA A 36 0.78 -26.11 -8.36
N ASP A 37 -0.42 -26.66 -8.13
CA ASP A 37 -1.64 -26.15 -8.77
C ASP A 37 -1.99 -24.80 -8.14
N VAL A 38 -2.04 -23.75 -8.96
CA VAL A 38 -2.25 -22.38 -8.52
C VAL A 38 -3.54 -21.84 -9.09
N LEU A 39 -4.40 -21.31 -8.23
CA LEU A 39 -5.59 -20.56 -8.59
C LEU A 39 -5.46 -19.11 -8.12
N MET A 40 -5.63 -18.17 -9.04
CA MET A 40 -5.71 -16.74 -8.76
C MET A 40 -7.13 -16.24 -8.94
N ILE A 41 -7.62 -15.42 -8.00
CA ILE A 41 -8.92 -14.78 -8.09
C ILE A 41 -8.79 -13.26 -7.92
N ASP A 42 -9.62 -12.49 -8.62
CA ASP A 42 -9.63 -11.02 -8.51
C ASP A 42 -11.07 -10.49 -8.61
N LYS A 43 -11.39 -9.47 -7.80
CA LYS A 43 -12.72 -8.84 -7.82
C LYS A 43 -12.94 -7.98 -9.08
N CYS A 44 -11.85 -7.53 -9.69
CA CYS A 44 -11.85 -6.69 -10.88
C CYS A 44 -11.46 -7.53 -12.11
N GLY A 45 -10.57 -7.01 -12.97
CA GLY A 45 -10.11 -7.69 -14.19
C GLY A 45 -8.62 -8.01 -14.11
N ILE A 46 -8.30 -9.30 -14.08
CA ILE A 46 -6.95 -9.84 -14.06
C ILE A 46 -6.20 -9.34 -15.30
N GLY A 47 -5.07 -8.66 -15.08
CA GLY A 47 -4.24 -8.06 -16.12
C GLY A 47 -4.48 -6.57 -16.38
N TYR A 48 -5.56 -5.99 -15.82
CA TYR A 48 -5.92 -4.58 -16.06
C TYR A 48 -6.08 -3.76 -14.79
N ASN A 49 -6.42 -4.40 -13.67
CA ASN A 49 -6.64 -3.72 -12.40
C ASN A 49 -5.40 -3.71 -11.50
N GLY A 50 -5.42 -2.84 -10.49
CA GLY A 50 -4.37 -2.67 -9.49
C GLY A 50 -3.59 -1.37 -9.72
N GLN A 51 -2.62 -1.12 -8.86
CA GLN A 51 -1.87 0.13 -8.85
C GLN A 51 -0.82 0.21 -9.97
N VAL A 52 -0.31 -0.94 -10.42
CA VAL A 52 0.83 -0.99 -11.36
C VAL A 52 0.48 -0.38 -12.74
N PRO A 53 -0.65 -0.71 -13.38
CA PRO A 53 -0.97 -0.15 -14.70
C PRO A 53 -1.23 1.35 -14.73
N ILE A 54 -1.57 1.94 -13.59
CA ILE A 54 -1.87 3.37 -13.43
C ILE A 54 -0.65 4.13 -12.87
N GLY A 55 0.37 3.39 -12.41
CA GLY A 55 1.60 3.97 -11.84
C GLY A 55 2.52 4.57 -12.90
N GLY A 56 3.59 5.21 -12.43
CA GLY A 56 4.58 5.88 -13.29
C GLY A 56 5.51 4.97 -14.09
N GLY A 57 5.39 3.64 -14.00
CA GLY A 57 6.30 2.74 -14.74
C GLY A 57 7.76 2.76 -14.26
N ILE A 58 8.01 3.30 -13.06
CA ILE A 58 9.34 3.36 -12.45
C ILE A 58 9.56 2.15 -11.56
N LEU A 59 10.68 1.47 -11.75
CA LEU A 59 11.13 0.35 -10.93
C LEU A 59 12.48 0.67 -10.32
N ALA A 60 12.53 0.77 -8.99
CA ALA A 60 13.80 0.96 -8.28
C ALA A 60 14.73 -0.24 -8.47
N TYR A 61 16.03 0.05 -8.42
CA TYR A 61 17.08 -0.92 -8.67
C TYR A 61 18.31 -0.61 -7.84
N VAL A 62 18.87 -1.63 -7.19
CA VAL A 62 20.13 -1.55 -6.46
C VAL A 62 21.04 -2.63 -7.04
N TYR A 63 22.24 -2.25 -7.50
CA TYR A 63 23.23 -3.26 -7.90
C TYR A 63 23.68 -4.07 -6.68
N PRO A 64 24.03 -5.35 -6.84
CA PRO A 64 24.51 -6.18 -5.74
C PRO A 64 25.68 -5.54 -4.94
N SER A 65 26.56 -4.78 -5.60
CA SER A 65 27.68 -4.08 -4.97
C SER A 65 27.29 -2.89 -4.07
N TYR A 66 26.08 -2.34 -4.22
CA TYR A 66 25.61 -1.18 -3.45
C TYR A 66 24.65 -1.55 -2.32
N VAL A 67 24.33 -2.84 -2.13
CA VAL A 67 23.31 -3.28 -1.14
C VAL A 67 23.64 -2.79 0.26
N ASP A 68 24.87 -2.93 0.73
CA ASP A 68 25.23 -2.50 2.10
C ASP A 68 25.12 -0.98 2.29
N GLN A 69 25.56 -0.20 1.31
CA GLN A 69 25.46 1.27 1.34
C GLN A 69 24.00 1.72 1.35
N TRP A 70 23.18 1.10 0.50
CA TRP A 70 21.76 1.39 0.42
C TRP A 70 21.01 1.00 1.71
N VAL A 71 21.31 -0.17 2.29
CA VAL A 71 20.76 -0.61 3.58
C VAL A 71 21.11 0.37 4.70
N GLU A 72 22.37 0.82 4.77
CA GLU A 72 22.79 1.80 5.75
C GLU A 72 22.05 3.13 5.60
N LYS A 73 21.96 3.64 4.36
CA LYS A 73 21.25 4.88 4.06
C LYS A 73 19.78 4.80 4.45
N VAL A 74 19.07 3.75 4.06
CA VAL A 74 17.64 3.55 4.40
C VAL A 74 17.45 3.42 5.91
N THR A 75 18.34 2.68 6.59
CA THR A 75 18.25 2.49 8.03
C THR A 75 18.46 3.79 8.79
N ARG A 76 19.47 4.58 8.42
CA ARG A 76 19.70 5.89 9.02
C ARG A 76 18.60 6.90 8.67
N GLY A 77 18.13 6.90 7.43
CA GLY A 77 17.05 7.77 6.94
C GLY A 77 15.69 7.48 7.58
N SER A 78 15.43 6.23 7.95
CA SER A 78 14.26 5.84 8.76
C SER A 78 14.48 5.99 10.27
N HIS A 79 15.62 6.57 10.68
CA HIS A 79 15.99 6.72 12.08
C HIS A 79 15.96 5.40 12.87
N PHE A 80 16.48 4.34 12.25
CA PHE A 80 16.57 2.98 12.81
C PHE A 80 15.21 2.34 13.15
N PHE A 81 14.11 2.89 12.63
CA PHE A 81 12.76 2.37 12.88
C PHE A 81 12.36 1.20 11.94
N ASN A 82 13.08 1.05 10.84
CA ASN A 82 12.87 0.00 9.87
C ASN A 82 13.20 -1.39 10.42
N ASN A 83 12.57 -2.41 9.84
CA ASN A 83 13.03 -3.79 9.96
C ASN A 83 14.25 -3.98 9.04
N GLN A 84 15.44 -4.01 9.64
CA GLN A 84 16.71 -4.06 8.90
C GLN A 84 16.90 -5.36 8.12
N ASP A 85 16.37 -6.49 8.60
CA ASP A 85 16.44 -7.76 7.88
C ASP A 85 15.63 -7.68 6.58
N TRP A 86 14.42 -7.12 6.66
CA TRP A 86 13.59 -6.89 5.49
C TRP A 86 14.20 -5.84 4.55
N THR A 87 14.80 -4.77 5.08
CA THR A 87 15.54 -3.80 4.25
C THR A 87 16.68 -4.49 3.49
N ARG A 88 17.50 -5.30 4.16
CA ARG A 88 18.60 -6.04 3.52
C ARG A 88 18.09 -7.03 2.48
N LEU A 89 17.10 -7.85 2.83
CA LEU A 89 16.47 -8.79 1.89
C LEU A 89 15.95 -8.05 0.65
N PHE A 90 15.26 -6.94 0.85
CA PHE A 90 14.69 -6.13 -0.23
C PHE A 90 15.78 -5.61 -1.16
N GLY A 91 16.80 -4.94 -0.63
CA GLY A 91 17.94 -4.43 -1.41
C GLY A 91 18.66 -5.54 -2.19
N SER A 92 18.92 -6.69 -1.56
CA SER A 92 19.58 -7.83 -2.22
C SER A 92 18.78 -8.48 -3.34
N ARG A 93 17.43 -8.35 -3.31
CA ARG A 93 16.53 -8.99 -4.28
C ARG A 93 16.20 -8.10 -5.47
N MET A 94 16.45 -6.78 -5.42
CA MET A 94 16.05 -5.85 -6.48
C MET A 94 16.63 -6.21 -7.86
N HIS A 95 17.93 -6.53 -7.92
CA HIS A 95 18.56 -6.93 -9.18
C HIS A 95 17.88 -8.15 -9.80
N GLN A 96 17.79 -9.25 -9.05
CA GLN A 96 17.20 -10.49 -9.54
C GLN A 96 15.71 -10.32 -9.86
N SER A 97 14.97 -9.55 -9.04
CA SER A 97 13.56 -9.23 -9.27
C SER A 97 13.36 -8.55 -10.63
N THR A 98 14.18 -7.57 -10.98
CA THR A 98 14.12 -6.90 -12.30
C THR A 98 14.38 -7.88 -13.45
N MET A 99 15.40 -8.73 -13.32
CA MET A 99 15.72 -9.73 -14.35
C MET A 99 14.60 -10.77 -14.50
N ASP A 100 14.04 -11.23 -13.38
CA ASP A 100 12.93 -12.19 -13.36
C ASP A 100 11.68 -11.60 -14.02
N LEU A 101 11.33 -10.34 -13.71
CA LEU A 101 10.22 -9.64 -14.35
C LEU A 101 10.42 -9.52 -15.87
N ALA A 102 11.64 -9.21 -16.32
CA ALA A 102 11.97 -9.15 -17.73
C ALA A 102 11.80 -10.52 -18.42
N ALA A 103 12.29 -11.59 -17.77
CA ALA A 103 12.12 -12.96 -18.24
C ALA A 103 10.64 -13.42 -18.24
N MET A 104 9.82 -12.85 -17.36
CA MET A 104 8.37 -13.06 -17.33
C MET A 104 7.61 -12.20 -18.35
N GLY A 105 8.32 -11.47 -19.22
CA GLY A 105 7.75 -10.74 -20.35
C GLY A 105 7.47 -9.27 -20.08
N LEU A 106 7.84 -8.74 -18.91
CA LEU A 106 7.72 -7.31 -18.64
C LEU A 106 8.65 -6.54 -19.58
N THR A 107 8.11 -5.52 -20.25
CA THR A 107 8.85 -4.75 -21.24
C THR A 107 9.49 -3.54 -20.56
N PHE A 108 10.81 -3.51 -20.55
CA PHE A 108 11.61 -2.42 -20.01
C PHE A 108 12.10 -1.49 -21.12
N LEU A 109 12.39 -0.25 -20.75
CA LEU A 109 13.21 0.65 -21.56
C LEU A 109 14.56 -0.01 -21.83
N ARG A 110 15.03 0.10 -23.07
CA ARG A 110 16.32 -0.45 -23.49
C ARG A 110 17.21 0.58 -24.15
N LYS A 111 18.50 0.47 -23.89
CA LYS A 111 19.56 1.25 -24.54
C LYS A 111 20.63 0.29 -25.06
N SER A 112 20.92 0.36 -26.37
CA SER A 112 21.86 -0.54 -27.04
C SER A 112 21.57 -2.04 -26.86
N GLY A 113 20.30 -2.41 -26.66
CA GLY A 113 19.86 -3.79 -26.47
C GLY A 113 19.72 -4.24 -25.00
N ASP A 114 20.36 -3.54 -24.06
CA ASP A 114 20.27 -3.83 -22.63
C ASP A 114 19.17 -3.04 -21.94
N ILE A 115 18.72 -3.49 -20.77
CA ILE A 115 17.79 -2.71 -19.93
C ILE A 115 18.48 -1.41 -19.53
N ASP A 116 17.83 -0.27 -19.79
CA ASP A 116 18.38 1.02 -19.43
C ASP A 116 18.22 1.24 -17.92
N ILE A 117 19.35 1.35 -17.23
CA ILE A 117 19.43 1.57 -15.78
C ILE A 117 19.90 3.01 -15.59
N LEU A 118 18.99 3.88 -15.20
CA LEU A 118 19.24 5.30 -14.97
C LEU A 118 19.79 5.52 -13.57
N THR A 119 20.81 6.36 -13.45
CA THR A 119 21.38 6.72 -12.15
C THR A 119 20.55 7.81 -11.51
N TRP A 120 20.03 7.53 -10.31
CA TRP A 120 19.20 8.46 -9.54
C TRP A 120 19.87 8.94 -8.25
N GLY A 121 20.86 8.19 -7.76
CA GLY A 121 21.69 8.55 -6.63
C GLY A 121 22.95 7.69 -6.60
N PRO A 122 23.82 7.88 -5.60
CA PRO A 122 25.10 7.16 -5.52
C PRO A 122 24.92 5.65 -5.30
N ASP A 123 23.80 5.24 -4.70
CA ASP A 123 23.54 3.89 -4.20
C ASP A 123 22.18 3.31 -4.65
N ILE A 124 21.41 4.07 -5.42
CA ILE A 124 20.13 3.65 -6.00
C ILE A 124 20.00 4.11 -7.45
N HIS A 125 19.44 3.22 -8.26
CA HIS A 125 19.16 3.43 -9.66
C HIS A 125 17.67 3.15 -9.92
N VAL A 126 17.22 3.48 -11.12
CA VAL A 126 15.88 3.14 -11.58
C VAL A 126 15.92 2.59 -12.99
N THR A 127 14.93 1.80 -13.33
CA THR A 127 14.62 1.45 -14.71
C THR A 127 13.15 1.68 -14.97
N LEU A 128 12.80 1.89 -16.23
CA LEU A 128 11.44 2.18 -16.65
C LEU A 128 10.85 0.97 -17.37
N PHE A 129 9.57 0.72 -17.16
CA PHE A 129 8.81 -0.35 -17.82
C PHE A 129 7.47 0.15 -18.34
N ASP A 130 6.93 -0.51 -19.36
CA ASP A 130 5.59 -0.24 -19.90
C ASP A 130 4.53 -0.61 -18.84
N ALA A 131 4.18 0.36 -18.01
CA ALA A 131 3.25 0.18 -16.90
C ALA A 131 1.87 -0.26 -17.37
N PRO A 132 1.23 0.41 -18.36
CA PRO A 132 -0.09 0.03 -18.85
C PRO A 132 -0.19 -1.41 -19.36
N LYS A 133 0.86 -1.95 -20.00
CA LYS A 133 0.87 -3.33 -20.53
C LYS A 133 1.51 -4.36 -19.60
N SER A 134 2.07 -3.94 -18.46
CA SER A 134 2.83 -4.79 -17.55
C SER A 134 2.07 -6.03 -17.08
N LEU A 135 0.88 -5.85 -16.51
CA LEU A 135 0.09 -6.96 -15.96
C LEU A 135 -0.49 -7.86 -17.06
N LEU A 136 -0.70 -7.34 -18.27
CA LEU A 136 -1.04 -8.17 -19.43
C LEU A 136 0.11 -9.07 -19.84
N ALA A 137 1.34 -8.58 -19.81
CA ALA A 137 2.51 -9.39 -20.08
C ALA A 137 2.65 -10.52 -19.04
N LEU A 138 2.57 -10.20 -17.75
CA LEU A 138 2.62 -11.20 -16.68
C LEU A 138 1.45 -12.19 -16.76
N LYS A 139 0.23 -11.73 -17.09
CA LYS A 139 -0.94 -12.60 -17.31
C LYS A 139 -0.69 -13.61 -18.41
N ARG A 140 -0.12 -13.20 -19.56
CA ARG A 140 0.20 -14.12 -20.66
C ARG A 140 1.16 -15.23 -20.21
N THR A 141 2.20 -14.87 -19.48
CA THR A 141 3.16 -15.82 -18.90
C THR A 141 2.51 -16.74 -17.87
N ALA A 142 1.62 -16.22 -17.03
CA ALA A 142 0.91 -17.01 -16.04
C ALA A 142 -0.02 -18.06 -16.70
N VAL A 143 -0.76 -17.66 -17.74
CA VAL A 143 -1.59 -18.56 -18.54
C VAL A 143 -0.75 -19.62 -19.25
N SER A 144 0.38 -19.24 -19.87
CA SER A 144 1.25 -20.20 -20.55
C SER A 144 1.88 -21.22 -19.59
N ARG A 145 2.00 -20.89 -18.30
CA ARG A 145 2.46 -21.81 -17.23
C ARG A 145 1.32 -22.63 -16.61
N GLY A 146 0.08 -22.48 -17.07
CA GLY A 146 -1.08 -23.24 -16.61
C GLY A 146 -1.68 -22.77 -15.29
N ILE A 147 -1.46 -21.51 -14.89
CA ILE A 147 -2.09 -20.93 -13.70
C ILE A 147 -3.58 -20.70 -13.98
N ARG A 148 -4.45 -21.19 -13.09
CA ARG A 148 -5.90 -21.00 -13.21
C ARG A 148 -6.28 -19.61 -12.72
N MET A 149 -7.28 -19.00 -13.37
CA MET A 149 -7.70 -17.64 -13.10
C MET A 149 -9.22 -17.53 -13.05
N MET A 150 -9.76 -16.82 -12.06
CA MET A 150 -11.18 -16.47 -11.99
C MET A 150 -11.34 -14.96 -11.78
N ASP A 151 -11.91 -14.30 -12.79
CA ASP A 151 -12.26 -12.89 -12.76
C ASP A 151 -13.58 -12.64 -12.03
N LYS A 152 -13.77 -11.42 -11.53
CA LYS A 152 -15.02 -10.96 -10.89
C LYS A 152 -15.43 -11.77 -9.66
N ILE A 153 -14.44 -12.24 -8.89
CA ILE A 153 -14.67 -12.92 -7.61
C ILE A 153 -14.22 -12.00 -6.47
N PHE A 154 -15.17 -11.56 -5.64
CA PHE A 154 -14.89 -10.79 -4.44
C PHE A 154 -14.56 -11.72 -3.27
N ALA A 155 -13.29 -11.81 -2.89
CA ALA A 155 -12.85 -12.53 -1.70
C ALA A 155 -13.30 -11.75 -0.45
N VAL A 156 -14.15 -12.35 0.38
CA VAL A 156 -14.81 -11.66 1.49
C VAL A 156 -14.31 -12.10 2.86
N ASP A 157 -13.95 -13.37 3.01
CA ASP A 157 -13.41 -13.88 4.28
C ASP A 157 -12.55 -15.13 4.10
N LEU A 158 -11.86 -15.53 5.16
CA LEU A 158 -11.01 -16.72 5.18
C LEU A 158 -11.74 -17.92 5.77
N LEU A 159 -11.36 -19.12 5.32
CA LEU A 159 -11.83 -20.41 5.86
C LEU A 159 -10.74 -21.03 6.72
N LYS A 160 -11.13 -21.73 7.80
CA LYS A 160 -10.20 -22.32 8.76
C LYS A 160 -10.49 -23.80 9.04
N ASN A 161 -9.48 -24.48 9.58
CA ASN A 161 -9.59 -25.74 10.31
C ASN A 161 -8.67 -25.65 11.53
N GLY A 162 -9.25 -25.57 12.72
CA GLY A 162 -8.52 -25.13 13.92
C GLY A 162 -7.96 -23.72 13.72
N ASP A 163 -6.67 -23.54 13.98
CA ASP A 163 -5.99 -22.25 13.78
C ASP A 163 -5.46 -22.02 12.36
N GLN A 164 -5.44 -23.06 11.52
CA GLN A 164 -4.88 -22.98 10.18
C GLN A 164 -5.91 -22.43 9.19
N VAL A 165 -5.48 -21.49 8.35
CA VAL A 165 -6.24 -21.03 7.19
C VAL A 165 -6.16 -22.09 6.09
N VAL A 166 -7.32 -22.50 5.60
CA VAL A 166 -7.49 -23.55 4.58
C VAL A 166 -8.14 -23.00 3.29
N GLY A 167 -8.18 -21.69 3.14
CA GLY A 167 -8.69 -21.03 1.94
C GLY A 167 -9.56 -19.82 2.23
N ALA A 168 -10.55 -19.56 1.36
CA ALA A 168 -11.35 -18.34 1.42
C ALA A 168 -12.76 -18.51 0.88
N VAL A 169 -13.65 -17.61 1.30
CA VAL A 169 -14.98 -17.41 0.74
C VAL A 169 -14.91 -16.35 -0.36
N GLY A 170 -15.48 -16.64 -1.53
CA GLY A 170 -15.63 -15.69 -2.63
C GLY A 170 -17.08 -15.51 -3.06
N LEU A 171 -17.42 -14.28 -3.46
CA LEU A 171 -18.70 -13.93 -4.06
C LEU A 171 -18.50 -13.70 -5.56
N GLY A 172 -19.17 -14.50 -6.38
CA GLY A 172 -19.18 -14.32 -7.84
C GLY A 172 -20.05 -13.13 -8.23
N LEU A 173 -19.42 -12.05 -8.67
CA LEU A 173 -20.11 -10.80 -8.97
C LEU A 173 -20.92 -10.86 -10.27
N VAL A 174 -20.66 -11.84 -11.14
CA VAL A 174 -21.38 -11.99 -12.43
C VAL A 174 -22.43 -13.09 -12.37
N ASP A 175 -22.13 -14.20 -11.71
CA ASP A 175 -22.99 -15.39 -11.71
C ASP A 175 -23.82 -15.55 -10.43
N GLY A 176 -23.62 -14.68 -9.43
CA GLY A 176 -24.34 -14.70 -8.15
C GLY A 176 -24.05 -15.95 -7.31
N LYS A 177 -22.93 -16.63 -7.54
CA LYS A 177 -22.57 -17.84 -6.79
C LYS A 177 -21.66 -17.55 -5.61
N VAL A 178 -21.85 -18.31 -4.54
CA VAL A 178 -20.90 -18.36 -3.43
C VAL A 178 -19.88 -19.45 -3.69
N TYR A 179 -18.61 -19.12 -3.52
CA TYR A 179 -17.48 -20.02 -3.71
C TYR A 179 -16.77 -20.28 -2.39
N LEU A 180 -16.49 -21.54 -2.08
CA LEU A 180 -15.58 -21.95 -1.03
C LEU A 180 -14.31 -22.49 -1.68
N PHE A 181 -13.24 -21.72 -1.61
CA PHE A 181 -11.94 -22.15 -2.10
C PHE A 181 -11.23 -22.91 -0.98
N ASN A 182 -10.92 -24.20 -1.20
CA ASN A 182 -10.10 -25.01 -0.30
C ASN A 182 -8.66 -25.11 -0.84
N ALA A 183 -7.69 -24.59 -0.10
CA ALA A 183 -6.30 -24.53 -0.47
C ALA A 183 -5.38 -24.99 0.67
N LYS A 184 -4.22 -25.55 0.31
CA LYS A 184 -3.18 -25.87 1.29
C LYS A 184 -2.51 -24.60 1.80
N ALA A 185 -2.28 -23.63 0.91
CA ALA A 185 -1.73 -22.31 1.23
C ALA A 185 -2.56 -21.20 0.59
N THR A 186 -2.78 -20.11 1.32
CA THR A 186 -3.50 -18.92 0.84
C THR A 186 -2.60 -17.69 0.92
N ILE A 187 -2.52 -16.91 -0.18
CA ILE A 187 -1.75 -15.67 -0.26
C ILE A 187 -2.71 -14.49 -0.45
N ILE A 188 -2.70 -13.53 0.48
CA ILE A 188 -3.43 -12.26 0.34
C ILE A 188 -2.55 -11.23 -0.37
N ALA A 189 -2.97 -10.81 -1.56
CA ALA A 189 -2.32 -9.81 -2.41
C ALA A 189 -3.31 -8.74 -2.92
N THR A 190 -4.33 -8.42 -2.11
CA THR A 190 -5.44 -7.52 -2.46
C THR A 190 -5.15 -6.03 -2.28
N GLY A 191 -3.94 -5.67 -1.82
CA GLY A 191 -3.59 -4.30 -1.42
C GLY A 191 -4.11 -3.93 -0.03
N ASN A 192 -3.89 -2.69 0.38
CA ASN A 192 -4.44 -2.15 1.63
C ASN A 192 -5.71 -1.33 1.35
N CYS A 193 -5.83 -0.11 1.87
CA CYS A 193 -6.99 0.74 1.75
C CYS A 193 -6.65 2.12 1.16
N GLY A 194 -7.14 2.39 -0.05
CA GLY A 194 -7.15 3.70 -0.70
C GLY A 194 -8.49 4.44 -0.59
N TYR A 195 -9.43 3.86 0.15
CA TYR A 195 -10.77 4.39 0.41
C TYR A 195 -11.62 4.73 -0.82
N MET A 196 -11.27 4.30 -2.03
CA MET A 196 -11.95 4.76 -3.26
C MET A 196 -11.86 6.28 -3.50
N HIS A 197 -10.91 6.98 -2.87
CA HIS A 197 -10.81 8.44 -2.99
C HIS A 197 -10.11 8.86 -4.30
N GLU A 198 -9.01 8.17 -4.64
CA GLU A 198 -8.21 8.47 -5.83
C GLU A 198 -8.21 7.31 -6.83
N LYS A 199 -8.17 7.63 -8.13
CA LYS A 199 -8.28 6.66 -9.22
C LYS A 199 -7.21 5.56 -9.14
N THR A 200 -5.97 5.94 -8.83
CA THR A 200 -4.82 5.02 -8.72
C THR A 200 -5.04 3.93 -7.65
N TYR A 201 -5.85 4.21 -6.63
CA TYR A 201 -6.11 3.32 -5.49
C TYR A 201 -7.59 2.94 -5.35
N ALA A 202 -8.42 3.19 -6.36
CA ALA A 202 -9.86 3.06 -6.27
C ALA A 202 -10.35 1.62 -6.03
N SER A 203 -9.52 0.63 -6.38
CA SER A 203 -9.86 -0.79 -6.24
C SER A 203 -9.24 -1.47 -5.02
N VAL A 204 -8.48 -0.77 -4.16
CA VAL A 204 -7.91 -1.33 -2.93
C VAL A 204 -8.66 -0.79 -1.72
N LEU A 205 -9.51 -1.59 -1.08
CA LEU A 205 -10.51 -1.09 -0.10
C LEU A 205 -10.36 -1.74 1.29
N GLY A 206 -9.18 -2.28 1.58
CA GLY A 206 -8.84 -2.85 2.89
C GLY A 206 -9.30 -4.29 3.11
N GLU A 207 -9.82 -4.99 2.09
CA GLU A 207 -10.47 -6.28 2.30
C GLU A 207 -9.51 -7.37 2.76
N GLY A 208 -8.28 -7.39 2.25
CA GLY A 208 -7.23 -8.34 2.64
C GLY A 208 -6.82 -8.22 4.11
N PRO A 209 -6.37 -7.03 4.54
CA PRO A 209 -6.10 -6.78 5.96
C PRO A 209 -7.31 -7.09 6.85
N ALA A 210 -8.52 -6.73 6.41
CA ALA A 210 -9.74 -6.97 7.19
C ALA A 210 -10.09 -8.46 7.33
N MET A 211 -9.99 -9.26 6.26
CA MET A 211 -10.22 -10.71 6.34
C MET A 211 -9.14 -11.41 7.19
N GLY A 212 -7.88 -11.01 7.06
CA GLY A 212 -6.80 -11.54 7.89
C GLY A 212 -7.02 -11.21 9.38
N TYR A 213 -7.36 -9.95 9.70
CA TYR A 213 -7.68 -9.54 11.07
C TYR A 213 -8.83 -10.37 11.67
N ARG A 214 -9.94 -10.51 10.94
CA ARG A 214 -11.11 -11.28 11.41
C ARG A 214 -10.76 -12.74 11.71
N ALA A 215 -9.88 -13.34 10.91
CA ALA A 215 -9.38 -14.70 11.12
C ALA A 215 -8.37 -14.83 12.29
N GLY A 216 -7.84 -13.71 12.81
CA GLY A 216 -6.90 -13.65 13.93
C GLY A 216 -5.46 -13.25 13.56
N ALA A 217 -5.18 -12.84 12.32
CA ALA A 217 -3.86 -12.37 11.93
C ALA A 217 -3.56 -10.98 12.51
N GLN A 218 -2.30 -10.74 12.87
CA GLN A 218 -1.86 -9.43 13.34
C GLN A 218 -1.65 -8.46 12.18
N LEU A 219 -2.02 -7.20 12.40
CA LEU A 219 -1.62 -6.07 11.57
C LEU A 219 -0.51 -5.30 12.26
N THR A 220 0.28 -4.54 11.51
CA THR A 220 1.32 -3.68 12.10
C THR A 220 1.35 -2.30 11.47
N ASN A 221 1.60 -1.30 12.31
CA ASN A 221 1.89 0.09 11.96
C ASN A 221 0.80 0.77 11.11
N ALA A 222 -0.46 0.59 11.53
CA ALA A 222 -1.64 1.19 10.87
C ALA A 222 -1.65 2.72 10.91
N GLU A 223 -1.00 3.33 11.90
CA GLU A 223 -0.87 4.78 12.05
C GLU A 223 0.02 5.41 10.97
N PHE A 224 0.91 4.63 10.37
CA PHE A 224 1.81 5.09 9.33
C PHE A 224 1.14 4.93 7.97
N ASN A 225 1.35 5.90 7.08
CA ASN A 225 0.84 6.00 5.71
C ASN A 225 -0.59 6.54 5.55
N SER A 226 -0.96 7.63 6.22
CA SER A 226 -2.02 8.52 5.70
C SER A 226 -1.35 9.55 4.79
N LEU A 227 -1.01 9.11 3.57
CA LEU A 227 -0.13 9.88 2.69
C LEU A 227 -0.91 10.94 1.94
N TYR A 228 -0.36 12.15 1.94
CA TYR A 228 -0.80 13.22 1.07
C TYR A 228 0.25 13.51 0.01
N VAL A 229 -0.21 13.79 -1.20
CA VAL A 229 0.62 14.20 -2.33
C VAL A 229 0.13 15.52 -2.89
N TRP A 230 0.97 16.24 -3.61
CA TRP A 230 0.52 17.44 -4.31
C TRP A 230 -0.25 17.03 -5.58
N GLY A 231 -1.36 17.72 -5.83
CA GLY A 231 -2.18 17.51 -7.01
C GLY A 231 -2.45 18.82 -7.73
N ILE A 232 -2.86 18.70 -8.99
CA ILE A 232 -3.30 19.84 -9.78
C ILE A 232 -4.82 19.92 -9.67
N LYS A 233 -5.31 21.04 -9.14
CA LYS A 233 -6.72 21.19 -8.77
C LYS A 233 -7.66 21.05 -9.97
N VAL A 234 -7.34 21.74 -11.08
CA VAL A 234 -8.16 21.74 -12.30
C VAL A 234 -8.31 20.35 -12.93
N LEU A 235 -7.30 19.49 -12.80
CA LEU A 235 -7.33 18.14 -13.37
C LEU A 235 -8.03 17.12 -12.47
N GLY A 236 -8.22 17.41 -11.17
CA GLY A 236 -8.77 16.40 -10.29
C GLY A 236 -7.88 15.14 -10.14
N LYS A 237 -6.58 15.18 -10.52
CA LYS A 237 -5.54 14.17 -10.19
C LYS A 237 -4.28 14.70 -9.47
N GLU A 238 -3.54 13.79 -8.87
CA GLU A 238 -2.18 13.96 -8.37
C GLU A 238 -1.20 14.32 -9.50
N LEU A 239 -0.10 15.02 -9.15
CA LEU A 239 1.01 15.27 -10.07
C LEU A 239 2.23 14.46 -9.62
N MET A 240 2.57 13.44 -10.41
CA MET A 240 3.80 12.67 -10.23
C MET A 240 4.97 13.43 -10.87
N GLY A 241 6.12 13.47 -10.19
CA GLY A 241 7.37 13.98 -10.76
C GLY A 241 8.38 14.45 -9.71
N ILE A 242 9.65 14.53 -10.11
CA ILE A 242 10.76 15.04 -9.32
C ILE A 242 10.98 16.54 -9.59
N HIS A 243 11.35 17.34 -8.59
CA HIS A 243 11.73 18.77 -8.73
C HIS A 243 10.62 19.79 -8.99
N PHE A 244 9.37 19.40 -9.30
CA PHE A 244 8.26 20.37 -9.35
C PHE A 244 8.11 21.22 -8.07
N TYR A 245 8.55 20.70 -6.92
CA TYR A 245 8.55 21.43 -5.65
C TYR A 245 9.36 22.76 -5.69
N LEU A 246 10.39 22.87 -6.54
CA LEU A 246 11.25 24.06 -6.66
C LEU A 246 10.50 25.29 -7.21
N TYR A 247 9.35 25.04 -7.83
CA TYR A 247 8.52 26.02 -8.53
C TYR A 247 7.18 26.25 -7.83
N LEU A 248 7.04 25.77 -6.58
CA LEU A 248 5.86 26.04 -5.77
C LEU A 248 5.95 27.43 -5.14
N GLU A 249 4.92 28.23 -5.42
CA GLU A 249 4.78 29.62 -4.96
C GLU A 249 3.44 29.82 -4.25
N ASN A 250 3.39 30.75 -3.32
CA ASN A 250 2.14 31.18 -2.69
C ASN A 250 1.42 32.25 -3.55
N ALA A 251 0.27 32.76 -3.09
CA ALA A 251 -0.49 33.77 -3.82
C ALA A 251 0.25 35.11 -4.00
N LEU A 252 1.29 35.36 -3.22
CA LEU A 252 2.15 36.56 -3.31
C LEU A 252 3.32 36.37 -4.29
N GLY A 253 3.51 35.17 -4.85
CA GLY A 253 4.64 34.83 -5.71
C GLY A 253 5.92 34.46 -4.95
N GLU A 254 5.83 34.21 -3.64
CA GLU A 254 6.98 33.79 -2.83
C GLU A 254 7.18 32.27 -2.94
N LYS A 255 8.43 31.84 -3.15
CA LYS A 255 8.78 30.41 -3.12
C LYS A 255 8.60 29.83 -1.72
N ILE A 256 7.92 28.69 -1.61
CA ILE A 256 7.51 28.16 -0.30
C ILE A 256 8.53 27.20 0.32
N MET A 257 9.32 26.48 -0.49
CA MET A 257 10.14 25.37 0.00
C MET A 257 11.35 25.82 0.82
N GLY A 258 12.13 26.78 0.31
CA GLY A 258 13.27 27.35 1.02
C GLY A 258 12.92 28.12 2.30
N LYS A 259 11.63 28.46 2.49
CA LYS A 259 11.13 29.17 3.68
C LYS A 259 10.99 28.26 4.90
N TYR A 260 10.43 27.06 4.73
CA TYR A 260 10.17 26.12 5.83
C TYR A 260 11.23 25.03 5.93
N TYR A 261 11.83 24.66 4.80
CA TYR A 261 12.76 23.55 4.71
C TYR A 261 13.97 23.94 3.84
N PRO A 262 14.82 24.87 4.31
CA PRO A 262 15.99 25.33 3.55
C PRO A 262 16.93 24.18 3.13
N GLN A 263 17.03 23.13 3.94
CA GLN A 263 17.81 21.93 3.62
C GLN A 263 17.31 21.17 2.38
N LEU A 264 16.06 21.38 1.95
CA LEU A 264 15.56 20.84 0.68
C LEU A 264 16.04 21.62 -0.53
N MET A 265 16.69 22.78 -0.32
CA MET A 265 17.31 23.60 -1.34
C MET A 265 18.83 23.39 -1.42
N GLU A 266 19.40 22.58 -0.53
CA GLU A 266 20.84 22.29 -0.47
C GLU A 266 21.17 21.05 -1.31
N GLY A 267 22.11 21.19 -2.27
CA GLY A 267 22.57 20.09 -3.12
C GLY A 267 21.56 19.63 -4.19
N GLU A 268 21.95 18.64 -4.98
CA GLU A 268 21.06 17.95 -5.94
C GLU A 268 20.34 16.81 -5.22
N HIS A 269 19.37 17.15 -4.36
CA HIS A 269 18.51 16.16 -3.73
C HIS A 269 17.16 16.10 -4.42
N ALA A 270 16.86 14.96 -5.04
CA ALA A 270 15.52 14.68 -5.56
C ALA A 270 14.51 14.66 -4.39
N VAL A 271 13.67 15.69 -4.30
CA VAL A 271 12.48 15.69 -3.44
C VAL A 271 11.29 15.28 -4.30
N TYR A 272 10.66 14.19 -3.88
CA TYR A 272 9.62 13.50 -4.63
C TYR A 272 8.22 13.96 -4.22
N THR A 273 7.22 13.69 -5.08
CA THR A 273 5.78 13.86 -4.84
C THR A 273 5.30 13.36 -3.47
N PHE A 274 5.98 12.37 -2.90
CA PHE A 274 5.63 11.71 -1.65
C PHE A 274 6.32 12.30 -0.41
N ASP A 275 7.13 13.35 -0.55
CA ASP A 275 7.80 13.97 0.59
C ASP A 275 6.80 14.74 1.48
N PRO A 276 6.63 14.36 2.75
CA PRO A 276 5.62 14.95 3.63
C PRO A 276 5.88 16.43 3.92
N ARG A 277 7.13 16.90 3.77
CA ARG A 277 7.52 18.29 4.04
C ARG A 277 6.92 19.24 3.01
N VAL A 278 6.77 18.82 1.76
CA VAL A 278 6.15 19.68 0.72
C VAL A 278 4.69 19.96 1.07
N ILE A 279 3.94 18.94 1.48
CA ILE A 279 2.56 19.10 1.93
C ILE A 279 2.46 19.97 3.19
N HIS A 280 3.43 19.85 4.10
CA HIS A 280 3.47 20.70 5.28
C HIS A 280 3.71 22.17 4.93
N ALA A 281 4.65 22.46 4.02
CA ALA A 281 4.89 23.83 3.54
C ALA A 281 3.65 24.44 2.88
N MET A 282 2.92 23.67 2.06
CA MET A 282 1.64 24.10 1.48
C MET A 282 0.61 24.42 2.57
N TYR A 283 0.50 23.56 3.58
CA TYR A 283 -0.43 23.74 4.70
C TYR A 283 -0.14 25.03 5.49
N GLU A 284 1.12 25.29 5.84
CA GLU A 284 1.51 26.48 6.62
C GLU A 284 1.26 27.78 5.86
N GLU A 285 1.47 27.81 4.54
CA GLU A 285 1.14 28.99 3.72
C GLU A 285 -0.36 29.26 3.65
N VAL A 286 -1.18 28.23 3.44
CA VAL A 286 -2.65 28.37 3.43
C VAL A 286 -3.16 28.81 4.80
N LYS A 287 -2.68 28.18 5.87
CA LYS A 287 -3.03 28.51 7.27
C LYS A 287 -2.70 29.96 7.61
N ALA A 288 -1.61 30.49 7.07
CA ALA A 288 -1.21 31.87 7.29
C ALA A 288 -1.85 32.89 6.34
N GLY A 289 -2.89 32.48 5.58
CA GLY A 289 -3.66 33.38 4.71
C GLY A 289 -2.97 33.74 3.40
N ARG A 290 -1.91 33.02 3.01
CA ARG A 290 -1.13 33.27 1.78
C ARG A 290 -1.43 32.26 0.65
N GLY A 291 -2.41 31.39 0.84
CA GLY A 291 -2.93 30.55 -0.24
C GLY A 291 -3.73 31.34 -1.29
N PRO A 292 -4.04 30.75 -2.46
CA PRO A 292 -3.71 29.39 -2.89
C PRO A 292 -2.23 29.16 -3.18
N ILE A 293 -1.85 27.88 -3.35
CA ILE A 293 -0.50 27.49 -3.79
C ILE A 293 -0.53 27.26 -5.30
N TYR A 294 0.51 27.69 -5.98
CA TYR A 294 0.66 27.58 -7.42
C TYR A 294 1.95 26.84 -7.78
N LEU A 295 1.89 26.03 -8.83
CA LEU A 295 3.06 25.61 -9.58
C LEU A 295 3.28 26.64 -10.68
N ASN A 296 4.45 27.28 -10.69
CA ASN A 296 4.78 28.35 -11.63
C ASN A 296 5.96 27.92 -12.53
N LEU A 297 5.63 27.44 -13.73
CA LEU A 297 6.61 27.05 -14.76
C LEU A 297 6.72 28.10 -15.88
N GLN A 298 6.22 29.31 -15.63
CA GLN A 298 6.19 30.37 -16.64
C GLN A 298 7.60 30.74 -17.09
N GLY A 299 7.79 30.80 -18.41
CA GLY A 299 9.08 31.15 -19.01
C GLY A 299 10.10 30.01 -19.11
N LEU A 300 9.77 28.81 -18.60
CA LEU A 300 10.54 27.60 -18.88
C LEU A 300 10.22 27.08 -20.29
N THR A 301 11.25 26.56 -20.95
CA THR A 301 11.13 25.82 -22.20
C THR A 301 10.51 24.43 -21.96
N GLU A 302 10.00 23.79 -23.01
CA GLU A 302 9.50 22.40 -22.92
C GLU A 302 10.56 21.44 -22.37
N ALA A 303 11.83 21.64 -22.73
CA ALA A 303 12.93 20.81 -22.26
C ALA A 303 13.17 20.98 -20.75
N GLU A 304 13.08 22.22 -20.24
CA GLU A 304 13.19 22.50 -18.80
C GLU A 304 11.99 21.95 -18.03
N ILE A 305 10.77 22.06 -18.57
CA ILE A 305 9.56 21.49 -17.97
C ILE A 305 9.65 19.96 -17.92
N ALA A 306 10.12 19.32 -18.99
CA ALA A 306 10.35 17.88 -19.02
C ALA A 306 11.40 17.45 -17.98
N TRP A 307 12.43 18.28 -17.76
CA TRP A 307 13.44 18.05 -16.71
C TRP A 307 12.91 18.24 -15.29
N CYS A 308 11.85 19.06 -15.12
CA CYS A 308 11.12 19.19 -13.86
C CYS A 308 10.18 18.00 -13.58
N GLY A 309 10.12 17.00 -14.45
CA GLY A 309 9.36 15.77 -14.26
C GLY A 309 10.27 14.54 -14.26
N ASP A 310 9.66 13.36 -14.16
CA ASP A 310 10.36 12.08 -14.35
C ASP A 310 10.66 11.82 -15.85
N ASP A 311 10.15 12.67 -16.74
CA ASP A 311 10.14 12.55 -18.20
C ASP A 311 11.45 13.05 -18.85
N ILE A 312 12.60 12.60 -18.33
CA ILE A 312 13.95 13.02 -18.79
C ILE A 312 14.23 12.65 -20.26
N VAL A 313 13.36 11.88 -20.91
CA VAL A 313 13.56 11.45 -22.29
C VAL A 313 12.26 11.63 -23.08
N PRO A 314 12.23 12.54 -24.09
CA PRO A 314 11.04 12.86 -24.90
C PRO A 314 10.35 11.66 -25.55
N GLU A 315 11.09 10.57 -25.75
CA GLU A 315 10.57 9.31 -26.32
C GLU A 315 9.86 8.44 -25.28
N LEU A 316 9.81 8.79 -23.98
CA LEU A 316 9.35 7.92 -22.88
C LEU A 316 7.96 8.24 -22.31
N THR A 317 7.35 9.36 -22.69
CA THR A 317 6.01 9.72 -22.19
C THR A 317 4.95 8.66 -22.53
N HIS A 318 5.17 7.85 -23.58
CA HIS A 318 4.26 6.77 -23.99
C HIS A 318 4.35 5.48 -23.17
N ILE A 319 5.44 5.26 -22.40
CA ILE A 319 5.58 4.07 -21.53
C ILE A 319 5.04 4.30 -20.11
N MET A 320 4.88 5.58 -19.72
CA MET A 320 4.31 6.00 -18.45
C MET A 320 2.80 6.26 -18.60
N ALA A 321 2.00 5.91 -17.60
CA ALA A 321 0.55 6.05 -17.69
C ALA A 321 0.03 7.50 -17.56
N ASN A 322 0.90 8.49 -17.29
CA ASN A 322 0.53 9.78 -16.68
C ASN A 322 1.28 11.01 -17.22
N ASP A 323 1.25 11.26 -18.54
CA ASP A 323 1.70 12.57 -19.06
C ASP A 323 0.71 13.67 -18.63
N THR A 324 1.06 14.34 -17.53
CA THR A 324 0.18 15.32 -16.88
C THR A 324 0.20 16.66 -17.61
N MET A 325 1.33 17.01 -18.24
CA MET A 325 1.46 18.25 -19.00
C MET A 325 0.63 18.17 -20.29
N LEU A 326 0.64 17.02 -20.98
CA LEU A 326 -0.23 16.78 -22.12
C LEU A 326 -1.72 16.87 -21.73
N LEU A 327 -2.11 16.28 -20.59
CA LEU A 327 -3.48 16.37 -20.11
C LEU A 327 -3.93 17.81 -19.82
N LEU A 328 -3.05 18.65 -19.23
CA LEU A 328 -3.36 20.07 -19.03
C LEU A 328 -3.65 20.78 -20.35
N ARG A 329 -2.80 20.57 -21.35
CA ARG A 329 -2.95 21.22 -22.66
C ARG A 329 -4.19 20.71 -23.40
N GLU A 330 -4.32 19.40 -23.53
CA GLU A 330 -5.36 18.79 -24.37
C GLU A 330 -6.75 18.76 -23.72
N LYS A 331 -6.83 18.62 -22.39
CA LYS A 331 -8.11 18.48 -21.68
C LYS A 331 -8.55 19.75 -20.96
N CYS A 332 -7.60 20.59 -20.55
CA CYS A 332 -7.93 21.84 -19.84
C CYS A 332 -7.64 23.10 -20.66
N GLY A 333 -6.91 23.00 -21.78
CA GLY A 333 -6.51 24.17 -22.57
C GLY A 333 -5.49 25.07 -21.87
N ILE A 334 -4.78 24.54 -20.86
CA ILE A 334 -3.80 25.29 -20.04
C ILE A 334 -2.40 24.97 -20.53
N ASP A 335 -1.61 26.00 -20.81
CA ASP A 335 -0.19 25.88 -21.14
C ASP A 335 0.68 26.15 -19.89
N PRO A 336 1.34 25.13 -19.32
CA PRO A 336 2.15 25.29 -18.11
C PRO A 336 3.32 26.28 -18.26
N SER A 337 3.81 26.51 -19.49
CA SER A 337 4.87 27.48 -19.77
C SER A 337 4.38 28.94 -19.76
N ARG A 338 3.06 29.14 -19.72
CA ARG A 338 2.40 30.45 -19.84
C ARG A 338 1.46 30.77 -18.70
N GLU A 339 0.98 29.76 -17.98
CA GLU A 339 -0.02 29.88 -16.92
C GLU A 339 0.45 29.20 -15.64
N ARG A 340 -0.02 29.69 -14.50
CA ARG A 340 0.21 29.08 -13.19
C ARG A 340 -0.88 28.05 -12.90
N MET A 341 -0.52 26.90 -12.35
CA MET A 341 -1.49 25.86 -12.00
C MET A 341 -1.76 25.90 -10.49
N GLU A 342 -3.04 26.02 -10.10
CA GLU A 342 -3.39 25.89 -8.68
C GLU A 342 -3.13 24.44 -8.20
N MET A 343 -2.33 24.34 -7.14
CA MET A 343 -1.93 23.09 -6.50
C MET A 343 -2.66 22.91 -5.18
N TRP A 344 -2.92 21.67 -4.80
CA TRP A 344 -3.54 21.33 -3.53
C TRP A 344 -3.07 19.98 -2.99
N PRO A 345 -3.01 19.78 -1.67
CA PRO A 345 -2.76 18.46 -1.08
C PRO A 345 -3.92 17.50 -1.35
N ARG A 346 -3.61 16.25 -1.70
CA ARG A 346 -4.57 15.17 -1.87
C ARG A 346 -4.24 13.95 -1.05
N TYR A 347 -5.26 13.35 -0.47
CA TYR A 347 -5.12 12.05 0.17
C TYR A 347 -4.90 10.98 -0.89
N LEU A 348 -3.91 10.10 -0.72
CA LEU A 348 -3.62 9.06 -1.72
C LEU A 348 -3.91 7.65 -1.20
N TYR A 349 -3.46 7.34 0.01
CA TYR A 349 -3.41 5.96 0.50
C TYR A 349 -3.34 5.91 2.04
N SER A 350 -3.88 4.84 2.62
CA SER A 350 -3.81 4.45 4.05
C SER A 350 -2.85 3.29 4.28
N GLY A 351 -2.10 3.29 5.38
CA GLY A 351 -1.20 2.20 5.72
C GLY A 351 -1.71 1.24 6.77
N GLY A 352 -0.76 0.55 7.39
CA GLY A 352 -0.96 -0.76 7.99
C GLY A 352 -0.77 -1.90 6.99
N GLY A 353 -1.23 -3.08 7.38
CA GLY A 353 -1.13 -4.30 6.59
C GLY A 353 -0.86 -5.48 7.50
N LEU A 354 -1.08 -6.68 6.97
CA LEU A 354 -0.78 -7.93 7.67
C LEU A 354 0.70 -8.00 8.00
N ARG A 355 1.02 -8.24 9.27
CA ARG A 355 2.40 -8.44 9.72
C ARG A 355 2.92 -9.72 9.10
N ILE A 356 4.09 -9.65 8.47
CA ILE A 356 4.75 -10.80 7.86
C ILE A 356 6.18 -11.02 8.33
N ASP A 357 6.60 -12.28 8.37
CA ASP A 357 8.00 -12.67 8.54
C ASP A 357 8.80 -12.52 7.23
N LEU A 358 10.10 -12.85 7.22
CA LEU A 358 10.97 -12.76 6.03
C LEU A 358 10.59 -13.72 4.89
N ARG A 359 9.67 -14.65 5.12
CA ARG A 359 9.15 -15.61 4.14
C ARG A 359 7.76 -15.23 3.62
N GLY A 360 7.23 -14.08 4.07
CA GLY A 360 5.90 -13.61 3.70
C GLY A 360 4.76 -14.28 4.48
N ARG A 361 5.06 -15.08 5.50
CA ARG A 361 4.04 -15.73 6.35
C ARG A 361 3.44 -14.72 7.29
N THR A 362 2.12 -14.77 7.45
CA THR A 362 1.43 -14.01 8.50
C THR A 362 1.58 -14.70 9.86
N THR A 363 0.98 -14.14 10.90
CA THR A 363 0.91 -14.80 12.21
C THR A 363 -0.04 -16.00 12.25
N LEU A 364 -0.77 -16.29 11.17
CA LEU A 364 -1.63 -17.46 11.06
C LEU A 364 -1.01 -18.54 10.18
N PRO A 365 -1.03 -19.83 10.59
CA PRO A 365 -0.58 -20.92 9.76
C PRO A 365 -1.47 -21.06 8.52
N GLY A 366 -0.86 -21.41 7.38
CA GLY A 366 -1.56 -21.53 6.10
C GLY A 366 -1.83 -20.20 5.37
N LEU A 367 -1.41 -19.07 5.95
CA LEU A 367 -1.67 -17.73 5.41
C LEU A 367 -0.40 -16.90 5.19
N TRP A 368 -0.24 -16.42 3.96
CA TRP A 368 0.80 -15.48 3.53
C TRP A 368 0.17 -14.17 3.06
N ALA A 369 0.98 -13.10 3.01
CA ALA A 369 0.55 -11.83 2.44
C ALA A 369 1.67 -11.17 1.62
N ALA A 370 1.28 -10.41 0.59
CA ALA A 370 2.21 -9.73 -0.32
C ALA A 370 1.67 -8.39 -0.82
N GLY A 371 2.59 -7.55 -1.31
CA GLY A 371 2.28 -6.21 -1.80
C GLY A 371 1.68 -5.32 -0.71
N GLY A 372 0.78 -4.42 -1.09
CA GLY A 372 0.15 -3.49 -0.15
C GLY A 372 -0.67 -4.17 0.94
N ALA A 373 -1.08 -5.44 0.79
CA ALA A 373 -1.86 -6.13 1.83
C ALA A 373 -1.04 -6.45 3.10
N CYS A 374 0.29 -6.41 3.00
CA CYS A 374 1.19 -6.69 4.11
C CYS A 374 1.95 -5.43 4.55
N ASN A 375 2.47 -5.47 5.78
CA ASN A 375 3.46 -4.52 6.25
C ASN A 375 4.64 -5.29 6.88
N ASN A 376 5.81 -5.15 6.26
CA ASN A 376 7.06 -5.79 6.64
C ASN A 376 8.05 -4.82 7.30
N CYS A 377 7.62 -3.57 7.51
CA CYS A 377 8.40 -2.53 8.16
C CYS A 377 9.73 -2.15 7.45
N TRP A 378 9.92 -2.48 6.17
CA TRP A 378 11.22 -2.29 5.49
C TRP A 378 11.67 -0.81 5.41
N SER A 379 10.73 0.15 5.42
CA SER A 379 11.04 1.60 5.42
C SER A 379 10.25 2.41 6.45
N ASN A 380 9.06 1.95 6.86
CA ASN A 380 8.10 2.58 7.77
C ASN A 380 8.21 4.10 7.91
N GLY A 381 8.13 4.76 6.76
CA GLY A 381 7.91 6.19 6.65
C GLY A 381 9.16 7.07 6.68
N GLY A 382 10.38 6.52 6.66
CA GLY A 382 11.62 7.28 6.41
C GLY A 382 11.75 7.91 5.00
N GLY A 383 10.65 8.02 4.25
CA GLY A 383 10.65 8.38 2.83
C GLY A 383 10.97 7.16 1.97
N GLY A 384 9.94 6.52 1.44
CA GLY A 384 10.13 5.60 0.32
C GLY A 384 10.48 6.44 -0.92
N GLN A 385 11.71 6.31 -1.42
CA GLN A 385 12.07 6.85 -2.73
C GLN A 385 11.13 6.28 -3.80
N ALA A 386 10.88 7.04 -4.87
CA ALA A 386 10.01 6.61 -5.95
C ALA A 386 10.50 5.30 -6.60
N GLY A 387 9.59 4.55 -7.23
CA GLY A 387 9.89 3.25 -7.85
C GLY A 387 10.04 2.07 -6.88
N LEU A 388 10.11 2.30 -5.56
CA LEU A 388 10.21 1.22 -4.56
C LEU A 388 8.87 0.50 -4.33
N GLY A 389 7.73 1.13 -4.61
CA GLY A 389 6.41 0.51 -4.42
C GLY A 389 6.19 -0.72 -5.33
N VAL A 390 6.50 -0.59 -6.62
CA VAL A 390 6.37 -1.71 -7.58
C VAL A 390 7.39 -2.80 -7.25
N GLN A 391 8.63 -2.43 -6.89
CA GLN A 391 9.59 -3.43 -6.45
C GLN A 391 9.16 -4.16 -5.18
N SER A 392 8.62 -3.43 -4.21
CA SER A 392 8.11 -4.02 -2.96
C SER A 392 7.00 -5.01 -3.27
N ALA A 393 6.09 -4.68 -4.19
CA ALA A 393 5.06 -5.61 -4.65
C ALA A 393 5.65 -6.86 -5.30
N ALA A 394 6.61 -6.71 -6.22
CA ALA A 394 7.24 -7.85 -6.90
C ALA A 394 8.01 -8.76 -5.93
N ILE A 395 8.88 -8.19 -5.09
CA ILE A 395 9.74 -8.94 -4.18
C ILE A 395 8.91 -9.66 -3.10
N THR A 396 7.96 -8.97 -2.45
CA THR A 396 7.07 -9.63 -1.48
C THR A 396 6.23 -10.72 -2.14
N GLY A 397 5.77 -10.49 -3.38
CA GLY A 397 5.09 -11.50 -4.18
C GLY A 397 5.95 -12.73 -4.43
N PHE A 398 7.18 -12.56 -4.93
CA PHE A 398 8.10 -13.66 -5.14
C PHE A 398 8.42 -14.41 -3.85
N VAL A 399 8.74 -13.71 -2.76
CA VAL A 399 9.03 -14.31 -1.46
C VAL A 399 7.86 -15.16 -0.95
N ALA A 400 6.64 -14.60 -0.95
CA ALA A 400 5.46 -15.31 -0.49
C ALA A 400 5.12 -16.50 -1.40
N GLY A 401 5.22 -16.34 -2.72
CA GLY A 401 4.95 -17.41 -3.68
C GLY A 401 5.95 -18.56 -3.61
N GLU A 402 7.23 -18.27 -3.42
CA GLU A 402 8.29 -19.26 -3.24
C GLU A 402 8.01 -20.13 -2.01
N ASP A 403 7.76 -19.51 -0.86
CA ASP A 403 7.54 -20.23 0.40
C ASP A 403 6.19 -20.97 0.41
N ALA A 404 5.11 -20.33 -0.02
CA ALA A 404 3.78 -20.96 -0.09
C ALA A 404 3.74 -22.14 -1.08
N GLY A 405 4.39 -22.01 -2.24
CA GLY A 405 4.51 -23.10 -3.22
C GLY A 405 5.32 -24.27 -2.68
N ALA A 406 6.42 -24.00 -1.97
CA ALA A 406 7.22 -25.03 -1.32
C ALA A 406 6.47 -25.74 -0.20
N TYR A 407 5.73 -24.99 0.63
CA TYR A 407 4.87 -25.52 1.68
C TYR A 407 3.79 -26.45 1.10
N ALA A 408 3.08 -26.02 0.05
CA ALA A 408 1.96 -26.75 -0.51
C ALA A 408 2.34 -28.11 -1.16
N ARG A 409 3.61 -28.31 -1.54
CA ARG A 409 4.11 -29.63 -2.00
C ARG A 409 4.14 -30.67 -0.88
N GLY A 410 4.51 -30.25 0.33
CA GLY A 410 4.65 -31.14 1.48
C GLY A 410 3.42 -31.22 2.37
N ALA A 411 2.50 -30.24 2.26
CA ALA A 411 1.30 -30.18 3.07
C ALA A 411 0.17 -31.06 2.52
N GLU A 412 -0.55 -31.73 3.42
CA GLU A 412 -1.85 -32.33 3.12
C GLU A 412 -2.93 -31.24 3.03
N ARG A 413 -3.93 -31.44 2.17
CA ARG A 413 -5.08 -30.54 2.10
C ARG A 413 -6.01 -30.87 3.26
N LEU A 414 -6.14 -29.95 4.21
CA LEU A 414 -7.11 -30.08 5.28
C LEU A 414 -8.53 -29.80 4.75
N GLU A 415 -9.52 -30.43 5.39
CA GLU A 415 -10.92 -30.14 5.13
C GLU A 415 -11.31 -28.76 5.68
N ILE A 416 -12.33 -28.14 5.09
CA ILE A 416 -12.93 -26.93 5.63
C ILE A 416 -13.72 -27.31 6.89
N ASP A 417 -13.51 -26.60 8.00
CA ASP A 417 -14.41 -26.69 9.15
C ASP A 417 -15.79 -26.16 8.74
N ARG A 418 -16.77 -27.07 8.67
CA ARG A 418 -18.12 -26.75 8.20
C ARG A 418 -18.85 -25.82 9.15
N ALA A 419 -18.69 -25.98 10.46
CA ALA A 419 -19.38 -25.11 11.42
C ALA A 419 -18.86 -23.67 11.30
N TYR A 420 -17.52 -23.52 11.23
CA TYR A 420 -16.90 -22.23 11.00
C TYR A 420 -17.32 -21.62 9.65
N ALA A 421 -17.36 -22.41 8.58
CA ALA A 421 -17.80 -21.94 7.27
C ALA A 421 -19.25 -21.47 7.27
N ASP A 422 -20.14 -22.20 7.93
CA ASP A 422 -21.57 -21.84 8.04
C ASP A 422 -21.75 -20.53 8.82
N ASP A 423 -20.99 -20.31 9.91
CA ASP A 423 -21.00 -19.05 10.66
C ASP A 423 -20.49 -17.87 9.83
N VAL A 424 -19.40 -18.08 9.07
CA VAL A 424 -18.87 -17.07 8.15
C VAL A 424 -19.90 -16.72 7.08
N LEU A 425 -20.52 -17.73 6.46
CA LEU A 425 -21.52 -17.53 5.42
C LEU A 425 -22.77 -16.83 5.96
N ALA A 426 -23.23 -17.19 7.15
CA ALA A 426 -24.36 -16.55 7.81
C ALA A 426 -24.08 -15.04 7.97
N ARG A 427 -22.93 -14.66 8.52
CA ARG A 427 -22.54 -13.23 8.67
C ARG A 427 -22.37 -12.53 7.32
N VAL A 428 -21.71 -13.18 6.37
CA VAL A 428 -21.40 -12.57 5.05
C VAL A 428 -22.68 -12.29 4.27
N LEU A 429 -23.68 -13.18 4.35
CA LEU A 429 -24.92 -13.10 3.57
C LEU A 429 -26.07 -12.43 4.32
N GLU A 430 -25.94 -12.18 5.62
CA GLU A 430 -26.97 -11.54 6.45
C GLU A 430 -27.51 -10.23 5.87
N PRO A 431 -26.70 -9.33 5.26
CA PRO A 431 -27.23 -8.10 4.68
C PRO A 431 -28.25 -8.29 3.55
N LEU A 432 -28.28 -9.45 2.88
CA LEU A 432 -29.30 -9.80 1.87
C LEU A 432 -30.69 -10.05 2.49
N GLN A 433 -30.76 -10.20 3.81
CA GLN A 433 -31.98 -10.50 4.55
C GLN A 433 -32.65 -9.25 5.12
N ARG A 434 -32.00 -8.09 5.02
CA ARG A 434 -32.48 -6.80 5.54
C ARG A 434 -33.23 -6.01 4.49
N THR A 435 -34.12 -5.12 4.93
CA THR A 435 -34.68 -4.06 4.09
C THR A 435 -33.62 -2.97 3.93
N GLY A 436 -33.28 -2.61 2.67
CA GLY A 436 -32.27 -1.60 2.38
C GLY A 436 -32.77 -0.20 2.72
N GLU A 437 -32.39 0.32 3.88
CA GLU A 437 -32.70 1.70 4.31
C GLU A 437 -31.51 2.65 4.14
N VAL A 438 -30.30 2.12 4.03
CA VAL A 438 -29.06 2.89 3.88
C VAL A 438 -28.25 2.33 2.72
N ASP A 439 -27.81 3.20 1.82
CA ASP A 439 -26.93 2.85 0.71
C ASP A 439 -25.48 2.65 1.22
N PRO A 440 -24.74 1.59 0.79
CA PRO A 440 -23.33 1.41 1.13
C PRO A 440 -22.42 2.64 0.86
N TYR A 441 -22.75 3.47 -0.12
CA TYR A 441 -22.01 4.70 -0.41
C TYR A 441 -22.14 5.73 0.70
N GLU A 442 -23.26 5.80 1.42
CA GLU A 442 -23.40 6.71 2.57
C GLU A 442 -22.37 6.40 3.66
N VAL A 443 -22.12 5.11 3.91
CA VAL A 443 -21.07 4.67 4.82
C VAL A 443 -19.69 5.08 4.30
N THR A 444 -19.46 4.89 2.99
CA THR A 444 -18.19 5.25 2.34
C THR A 444 -17.92 6.75 2.43
N TYR A 445 -18.91 7.60 2.17
CA TYR A 445 -18.79 9.06 2.31
C TYR A 445 -18.51 9.46 3.75
N ARG A 446 -19.14 8.80 4.73
CA ARG A 446 -18.87 9.08 6.14
C ARG A 446 -17.44 8.69 6.53
N VAL A 447 -16.90 7.60 5.98
CA VAL A 447 -15.48 7.26 6.12
C VAL A 447 -14.58 8.31 5.45
N HIS A 448 -14.96 8.84 4.28
CA HIS A 448 -14.21 9.94 3.63
C HIS A 448 -14.16 11.19 4.50
N GLU A 449 -15.27 11.57 5.11
CA GLU A 449 -15.33 12.72 6.01
C GLU A 449 -14.39 12.58 7.21
N ALA A 450 -14.17 11.36 7.70
CA ALA A 450 -13.17 11.09 8.73
C ALA A 450 -11.74 11.12 8.16
N ILE A 451 -11.47 10.45 7.02
CA ILE A 451 -10.10 10.13 6.62
C ILE A 451 -9.46 11.15 5.65
N VAL A 452 -10.21 11.74 4.73
CA VAL A 452 -9.68 12.60 3.67
C VAL A 452 -9.19 13.96 4.18
N PRO A 453 -9.85 14.64 5.14
CA PRO A 453 -9.40 15.95 5.60
C PRO A 453 -8.02 15.93 6.29
N MET A 454 -7.13 16.83 5.87
CA MET A 454 -5.77 16.95 6.44
C MET A 454 -5.77 17.15 7.96
N LYS A 455 -6.82 17.80 8.49
CA LYS A 455 -6.97 18.06 9.93
C LYS A 455 -7.04 16.79 10.79
N TYR A 456 -7.33 15.64 10.19
CA TYR A 456 -7.40 14.38 10.91
C TYR A 456 -6.19 13.49 10.68
N ASN A 457 -5.54 13.60 9.52
CA ASN A 457 -4.50 12.66 9.11
C ASN A 457 -3.11 13.25 8.94
N ARG A 458 -2.97 14.43 8.31
CA ARG A 458 -1.66 15.06 8.10
C ARG A 458 -1.19 15.84 9.32
N ILE A 459 -2.12 16.58 9.92
CA ILE A 459 -1.89 17.43 11.09
C ILE A 459 -2.74 16.84 12.21
N ARG A 460 -2.23 15.79 12.87
CA ARG A 460 -3.01 15.06 13.87
C ARG A 460 -2.94 15.78 15.22
N GLU A 461 -4.02 15.66 15.98
CA GLU A 461 -4.14 16.08 17.38
C GLU A 461 -5.14 15.15 18.05
N ALA A 462 -4.97 14.86 19.34
CA ALA A 462 -5.79 13.86 20.03
C ALA A 462 -7.31 14.13 19.95
N GLY A 463 -7.76 15.35 20.22
CA GLY A 463 -9.15 15.79 20.10
C GLY A 463 -9.72 15.61 18.69
N ARG A 464 -9.01 16.05 17.65
CA ARG A 464 -9.42 15.88 16.25
C ARG A 464 -9.47 14.42 15.81
N MET A 465 -8.54 13.58 16.27
CA MET A 465 -8.62 12.14 16.00
C MET A 465 -9.81 11.48 16.70
N ARG A 466 -10.19 11.95 17.91
CA ARG A 466 -11.41 11.50 18.58
C ARG A 466 -12.68 11.97 17.86
N GLU A 467 -12.68 13.18 17.31
CA GLU A 467 -13.75 13.67 16.41
C GLU A 467 -13.90 12.73 15.20
N ALA A 468 -12.79 12.37 14.53
CA ALA A 468 -12.80 11.43 13.41
C ALA A 468 -13.30 10.04 13.82
N LEU A 469 -12.91 9.51 14.98
CA LEU A 469 -13.46 8.26 15.51
C LEU A 469 -14.98 8.34 15.75
N SER A 470 -15.49 9.47 16.25
CA SER A 470 -16.94 9.66 16.40
C SER A 470 -17.67 9.67 15.05
N ILE A 471 -17.05 10.19 13.99
CA ILE A 471 -17.58 10.11 12.61
C ILE A 471 -17.64 8.65 12.15
N LEU A 472 -16.60 7.86 12.44
CA LEU A 472 -16.55 6.44 12.09
C LEU A 472 -17.57 5.59 12.89
N GLU A 473 -17.87 5.97 14.12
CA GLU A 473 -18.95 5.29 14.88
C GLU A 473 -20.34 5.56 14.27
N ASP A 474 -20.62 6.78 13.79
CA ASP A 474 -21.83 7.04 12.98
C ASP A 474 -21.82 6.21 11.68
N ALA A 475 -20.67 6.09 11.00
CA ALA A 475 -20.52 5.22 9.84
C ALA A 475 -20.82 3.75 10.18
N ARG A 476 -20.43 3.28 11.37
CA ARG A 476 -20.69 1.91 11.85
C ARG A 476 -22.16 1.68 12.13
N GLU A 477 -22.83 2.64 12.76
CA GLU A 477 -24.28 2.60 12.99
C GLU A 477 -25.03 2.56 11.65
N ARG A 478 -24.64 3.38 10.68
CA ARG A 478 -25.18 3.35 9.31
C ARG A 478 -24.95 1.99 8.64
N LEU A 479 -23.74 1.46 8.71
CA LEU A 479 -23.38 0.14 8.15
C LEU A 479 -24.28 -0.99 8.70
N SER A 480 -24.70 -0.91 9.97
CA SER A 480 -25.60 -1.89 10.58
C SER A 480 -27.02 -1.88 9.99
N ARG A 481 -27.42 -0.80 9.32
CA ARG A 481 -28.73 -0.63 8.67
C ARG A 481 -28.70 -0.86 7.15
N VAL A 482 -27.53 -1.13 6.59
CA VAL A 482 -27.39 -1.45 5.16
C VAL A 482 -28.02 -2.83 4.90
N GLY A 483 -29.02 -2.83 4.01
CA GLY A 483 -29.59 -4.02 3.39
C GLY A 483 -29.35 -3.97 1.88
N VAL A 484 -29.12 -5.13 1.26
CA VAL A 484 -28.68 -5.21 -0.14
C VAL A 484 -29.51 -6.19 -0.94
N ALA A 485 -29.65 -5.95 -2.25
CA ALA A 485 -30.48 -6.77 -3.13
C ALA A 485 -29.67 -7.86 -3.88
N ASP A 486 -28.38 -7.62 -4.13
CA ASP A 486 -27.54 -8.49 -4.94
C ASP A 486 -26.08 -8.56 -4.42
N PHE A 487 -25.25 -9.33 -5.13
CA PHE A 487 -23.86 -9.55 -4.74
C PHE A 487 -22.93 -8.37 -5.06
N HIS A 488 -23.31 -7.48 -5.98
CA HIS A 488 -22.56 -6.25 -6.22
C HIS A 488 -22.70 -5.30 -5.03
N ASP A 489 -23.93 -5.08 -4.56
CA ASP A 489 -24.17 -4.24 -3.39
C ASP A 489 -23.68 -4.90 -2.10
N LEU A 490 -23.75 -6.23 -2.00
CA LEU A 490 -23.13 -6.96 -0.90
C LEU A 490 -21.61 -6.76 -0.84
N ALA A 491 -20.93 -6.84 -2.00
CA ALA A 491 -19.50 -6.56 -2.08
C ALA A 491 -19.16 -5.10 -1.73
N ARG A 492 -19.99 -4.13 -2.15
CA ARG A 492 -19.85 -2.72 -1.76
C ARG A 492 -20.00 -2.53 -0.26
N ARG A 493 -21.00 -3.16 0.38
CA ARG A 493 -21.19 -3.13 1.83
C ARG A 493 -19.97 -3.67 2.57
N HIS A 494 -19.44 -4.83 2.15
CA HIS A 494 -18.24 -5.42 2.78
C HIS A 494 -16.97 -4.60 2.52
N SER A 495 -16.89 -3.93 1.38
CA SER A 495 -15.82 -2.96 1.10
C SER A 495 -15.91 -1.76 2.04
N ALA A 496 -17.10 -1.21 2.26
CA ALA A 496 -17.33 -0.11 3.21
C ALA A 496 -16.98 -0.51 4.66
N GLU A 497 -17.32 -1.74 5.07
CA GLU A 497 -16.90 -2.29 6.36
C GLU A 497 -15.37 -2.38 6.50
N SER A 498 -14.69 -2.81 5.43
CA SER A 498 -13.23 -2.93 5.41
C SER A 498 -12.54 -1.56 5.46
N MET A 499 -13.08 -0.57 4.73
CA MET A 499 -12.64 0.82 4.80
C MET A 499 -12.82 1.39 6.20
N LEU A 500 -13.99 1.21 6.81
CA LEU A 500 -14.27 1.67 8.17
C LEU A 500 -13.27 1.09 9.18
N MET A 501 -13.02 -0.22 9.13
CA MET A 501 -12.02 -0.89 9.99
C MET A 501 -10.63 -0.29 9.81
N ALA A 502 -10.19 -0.10 8.56
CA ALA A 502 -8.87 0.48 8.27
C ALA A 502 -8.72 1.89 8.85
N ALA A 503 -9.77 2.71 8.73
CA ALA A 503 -9.78 4.06 9.29
C ALA A 503 -9.75 4.04 10.83
N GLU A 504 -10.55 3.19 11.46
CA GLU A 504 -10.57 3.02 12.91
C GLU A 504 -9.18 2.63 13.45
N PHE A 505 -8.55 1.63 12.82
CA PHE A 505 -7.24 1.14 13.23
C PHE A 505 -6.15 2.20 13.07
N THR A 506 -6.23 3.00 12.01
CA THR A 506 -5.34 4.15 11.79
C THR A 506 -5.42 5.11 12.98
N TYR A 507 -6.61 5.50 13.42
CA TYR A 507 -6.76 6.45 14.53
C TYR A 507 -6.45 5.86 15.89
N ARG A 508 -6.83 4.61 16.16
CA ARG A 508 -6.48 3.96 17.44
C ARG A 508 -4.97 3.86 17.63
N ALA A 509 -4.24 3.44 16.59
CA ALA A 509 -2.79 3.38 16.62
C ALA A 509 -2.15 4.79 16.70
N ALA A 510 -2.71 5.76 15.98
CA ALA A 510 -2.24 7.14 16.01
C ALA A 510 -2.46 7.86 17.35
N LEU A 511 -3.54 7.54 18.06
CA LEU A 511 -3.81 8.04 19.40
C LEU A 511 -2.87 7.42 20.44
N LEU A 512 -2.57 6.14 20.29
CA LEU A 512 -1.60 5.46 21.15
C LEU A 512 -0.21 6.10 21.01
N ARG A 513 0.25 6.34 19.76
CA ARG A 513 1.57 6.94 19.50
C ARG A 513 1.59 8.44 19.83
N GLU A 514 2.28 8.77 20.91
CA GLU A 514 2.52 10.15 21.38
C GLU A 514 3.92 10.63 21.01
N GLU A 515 4.21 10.71 19.70
CA GLU A 515 5.41 11.32 19.11
C GLU A 515 5.09 11.75 17.67
N SER A 516 6.03 12.42 17.01
CA SER A 516 6.02 12.60 15.56
C SER A 516 7.22 11.91 14.93
N ARG A 517 6.95 11.03 13.97
CA ARG A 517 7.95 10.28 13.22
C ARG A 517 7.46 10.04 11.82
N ALA A 518 8.34 10.24 10.84
CA ALA A 518 8.02 9.90 9.45
C ALA A 518 6.74 10.62 8.96
N GLN A 519 5.80 9.90 8.36
CA GLN A 519 4.50 10.43 7.90
C GLN A 519 3.50 10.65 9.04
N HIS A 520 3.76 10.09 10.23
CA HIS A 520 2.93 10.31 11.41
C HIS A 520 3.37 11.60 12.10
N PHE A 521 2.54 12.64 11.99
CA PHE A 521 2.79 13.92 12.61
C PHE A 521 1.63 14.32 13.54
N ARG A 522 1.97 14.51 14.81
CA ARG A 522 1.11 14.96 15.92
C ARG A 522 1.53 16.38 16.29
N GLU A 523 0.67 17.37 16.11
CA GLU A 523 1.02 18.75 16.46
C GLU A 523 1.17 18.96 17.98
N ASP A 524 0.47 18.15 18.77
CA ASP A 524 0.52 18.11 20.23
C ASP A 524 1.69 17.26 20.76
N PHE A 525 2.36 16.50 19.89
CA PHE A 525 3.63 15.80 20.18
C PHE A 525 4.57 15.93 18.96
N PRO A 526 5.10 17.12 18.67
CA PRO A 526 5.78 17.43 17.41
C PRO A 526 7.17 16.79 17.29
N GLU A 527 7.74 16.34 18.41
CA GLU A 527 9.09 15.78 18.47
C GLU A 527 9.09 14.25 18.32
N ARG A 528 10.19 13.73 17.78
CA ARG A 528 10.48 12.29 17.74
C ARG A 528 10.99 11.82 19.11
N ASP A 529 10.48 10.70 19.61
CA ASP A 529 10.92 10.12 20.89
C ASP A 529 11.38 8.66 20.72
N ASP A 530 12.67 8.49 20.44
CA ASP A 530 13.28 7.17 20.26
C ASP A 530 13.33 6.34 21.56
N ARG A 531 13.26 6.97 22.75
CA ARG A 531 13.33 6.25 24.02
C ARG A 531 12.01 5.56 24.34
N LYS A 532 10.87 6.22 24.07
CA LYS A 532 9.54 5.67 24.33
C LYS A 532 8.99 4.87 23.15
N TRP A 533 9.23 5.33 21.92
CA TRP A 533 8.46 4.95 20.73
C TRP A 533 9.22 4.31 19.58
N LEU A 534 10.47 3.88 19.80
CA LEU A 534 11.16 2.98 18.86
C LEU A 534 10.58 1.55 18.92
N LYS A 535 9.29 1.45 18.61
CA LYS A 535 8.41 0.29 18.72
C LYS A 535 7.41 0.29 17.57
N TRP A 536 7.13 -0.87 17.02
CA TRP A 536 6.01 -1.07 16.12
C TRP A 536 4.71 -1.26 16.91
N ILE A 537 3.60 -0.74 16.38
CA ILE A 537 2.27 -0.95 16.97
C ILE A 537 1.60 -2.08 16.19
N CYS A 538 1.34 -3.19 16.86
CA CYS A 538 0.59 -4.30 16.31
C CYS A 538 -0.87 -4.23 16.76
N ILE A 539 -1.78 -4.65 15.88
CA ILE A 539 -3.21 -4.74 16.15
C ILE A 539 -3.63 -6.18 15.99
N GLU A 540 -4.32 -6.72 16.99
CA GLU A 540 -4.81 -8.09 16.98
C GLU A 540 -6.24 -8.17 17.50
N ARG A 541 -6.94 -9.22 17.09
CA ARG A 541 -8.32 -9.46 17.49
C ARG A 541 -8.36 -10.09 18.88
N ARG A 542 -9.13 -9.49 19.79
CA ARG A 542 -9.53 -10.05 21.08
C ARG A 542 -11.07 -10.12 21.17
N GLU A 543 -11.58 -10.75 22.22
CA GLU A 543 -13.04 -10.91 22.43
C GLU A 543 -13.75 -9.57 22.63
N ASP A 544 -13.09 -8.60 23.26
CA ASP A 544 -13.58 -7.26 23.57
C ASP A 544 -13.34 -6.23 22.44
N GLY A 545 -12.66 -6.62 21.37
CA GLY A 545 -12.39 -5.78 20.20
C GLY A 545 -10.92 -5.77 19.78
N PRO A 546 -10.47 -4.73 19.03
CA PRO A 546 -9.08 -4.60 18.63
C PRO A 546 -8.19 -4.25 19.81
N ALA A 547 -7.22 -5.12 20.11
CA ALA A 547 -6.15 -4.84 21.06
C ALA A 547 -4.93 -4.27 20.34
N LEU A 548 -4.33 -3.23 20.94
CA LEU A 548 -3.09 -2.63 20.46
C LEU A 548 -1.93 -3.10 21.34
N LEU A 549 -0.91 -3.64 20.70
CA LEU A 549 0.32 -4.09 21.33
C LEU A 549 1.49 -3.27 20.79
N THR A 550 2.51 -3.05 21.62
CA THR A 550 3.77 -2.47 21.15
C THR A 550 4.86 -3.53 21.12
N VAL A 551 5.54 -3.66 19.98
CA VAL A 551 6.68 -4.56 19.80
C VAL A 551 7.94 -3.71 19.62
N PRO A 552 8.96 -3.82 20.50
CA PRO A 552 10.19 -3.05 20.33
C PRO A 552 10.88 -3.40 19.01
N VAL A 553 11.50 -2.41 18.38
CA VAL A 553 12.43 -2.68 17.27
C VAL A 553 13.60 -3.49 17.85
N PRO A 554 13.98 -4.64 17.27
CA PRO A 554 15.00 -5.53 17.85
C PRO A 554 16.42 -4.99 17.61
N LEU A 555 16.71 -3.80 18.16
CA LEU A 555 17.99 -3.11 17.97
C LEU A 555 19.21 -3.94 18.37
N ARG A 556 19.07 -4.79 19.39
CA ARG A 556 20.15 -5.67 19.87
C ARG A 556 20.61 -6.65 18.78
N ASP A 557 19.66 -7.17 18.01
CA ASP A 557 19.91 -8.17 16.97
C ASP A 557 20.31 -7.52 15.64
N TYR A 558 20.10 -6.20 15.53
CA TYR A 558 20.36 -5.45 14.32
C TYR A 558 21.79 -4.91 14.22
N PRO A 559 22.41 -4.97 13.02
CA PRO A 559 23.79 -4.54 12.81
C PRO A 559 23.97 -3.03 12.95
N LEU A 560 22.95 -2.23 12.62
CA LEU A 560 23.00 -0.78 12.72
C LEU A 560 22.19 -0.32 13.92
N GLN A 561 22.84 0.41 14.81
CA GLN A 561 22.25 0.89 16.06
C GLN A 561 22.41 2.40 16.20
N PRO A 562 21.42 3.11 16.77
CA PRO A 562 21.57 4.52 17.07
C PRO A 562 22.62 4.72 18.17
N GLU A 563 23.28 5.87 18.16
CA GLU A 563 24.37 6.19 19.09
C GLU A 563 23.96 6.06 20.56
N TRP A 564 22.82 6.65 20.93
CA TRP A 564 22.29 6.59 22.29
C TRP A 564 22.07 5.17 22.82
N TYR A 565 21.76 4.20 21.93
CA TYR A 565 21.53 2.82 22.32
C TYR A 565 22.86 2.10 22.58
N ARG A 566 23.88 2.38 21.77
CA ARG A 566 25.24 1.86 21.97
C ARG A 566 25.82 2.37 23.28
N ASP A 567 25.62 3.64 23.60
CA ASP A 567 26.07 4.23 24.86
C ASP A 567 25.38 3.58 26.07
N GLN A 568 24.07 3.32 25.98
CA GLN A 568 23.34 2.60 27.03
C GLN A 568 23.91 1.20 27.29
N LEU A 569 24.17 0.41 26.24
CA LEU A 569 24.75 -0.93 26.37
C LEU A 569 26.14 -0.92 27.03
N GLN A 570 26.94 0.13 26.81
CA GLN A 570 28.25 0.27 27.44
C GLN A 570 28.15 0.57 28.94
N THR A 571 27.09 1.26 29.37
CA THR A 571 26.85 1.63 30.77
C THR A 571 26.14 0.57 31.62
N GLN A 572 25.58 -0.48 31.01
CA GLN A 572 24.91 -1.56 31.73
C GLN A 572 25.91 -2.57 32.35
N PRO A 573 25.73 -2.96 33.64
CA PRO A 573 26.56 -3.98 34.30
C PRO A 573 26.58 -5.30 33.53
N HIS A 574 27.70 -6.00 33.57
CA HIS A 574 27.92 -7.25 32.81
C HIS A 574 26.90 -8.38 33.10
N SER A 575 26.15 -8.33 34.22
CA SER A 575 25.13 -9.32 34.59
C SER A 575 23.87 -9.27 33.76
N ASP A 576 23.54 -8.11 33.17
CA ASP A 576 22.25 -7.88 32.51
C ASP A 576 22.34 -8.01 30.98
N ARG A 577 23.52 -8.43 30.48
CA ARG A 577 23.81 -8.58 29.05
C ARG A 577 23.37 -9.92 28.46
N GLN A 578 22.64 -10.76 29.19
CA GLN A 578 22.30 -12.14 28.77
C GLN A 578 20.82 -12.43 28.47
N ASP A 579 19.88 -11.51 28.72
CA ASP A 579 18.44 -11.78 28.49
C ASP A 579 17.87 -11.10 27.25
#